data_AF-A0ABD0R3N7-F1
#
_entry.id   AF-A0ABD0R3N7-F1
#
_cell.length_a   1.000
_cell.length_b   1.000
_cell.length_c   1.000
_cell.angle_alpha   90.00
_cell.angle_beta   90.00
_cell.angle_gamma   90.00
#
_symmetry.space_group_name_H-M   'P 1'
#
loop_
_entity.id
_entity.type
_entity.pdbx_description
1 polymer ?
#
loop_
_entity_poly.entity_id
_entity_poly.type
_entity_poly.pdbx_seq_one_letter_code
_entity_poly.pdbx_strand_id
1 'polypeptide(L)' 'SFGDLPHRPLLVDLTVEEGQRLKVIYGSSAGFHAIDVDSGNNYDIYIPVH' A
#
# COMPACT_ATOMS: atom_id res chain seq x y z
N SER A 1 3.94 7.70 9.82
CA SER A 1 3.74 8.82 8.88
C SER A 1 4.07 8.32 7.48
N PHE A 2 3.59 8.92 6.39
CA PHE A 2 4.00 8.50 5.03
C PHE A 2 5.49 8.74 4.74
N GLY A 3 6.19 9.50 5.58
CA GLY A 3 7.63 9.75 5.44
C GLY A 3 8.51 8.50 5.56
N ASP A 4 8.02 7.42 6.18
CA ASP A 4 8.79 6.20 6.42
C ASP A 4 8.52 5.10 5.38
N LEU A 5 7.73 5.39 4.34
CA LEU A 5 7.39 4.39 3.32
C LEU A 5 8.54 4.18 2.32
N PRO A 6 8.76 2.93 1.86
CA PRO A 6 9.81 2.63 0.88
C PRO A 6 9.66 3.40 -0.44
N HIS A 7 8.41 3.63 -0.85
CA HIS A 7 8.07 4.36 -2.06
C HIS A 7 7.13 5.52 -1.73
N ARG A 8 7.43 6.70 -2.29
CA ARG A 8 6.62 7.90 -2.09
C ARG A 8 5.21 7.68 -2.67
N PRO A 9 4.14 7.82 -1.85
CA PRO A 9 2.78 7.75 -2.35
C PRO A 9 2.45 8.90 -3.30
N LEU A 10 1.84 8.57 -4.43
CA LEU A 10 1.24 9.51 -5.38
C LEU A 10 -0.30 9.50 -5.29
N LEU A 11 -0.85 8.34 -4.96
CA LEU A 11 -2.28 8.10 -4.72
C LEU A 11 -2.40 7.21 -3.49
N VAL A 12 -3.42 7.42 -2.68
CA VAL A 12 -3.70 6.63 -1.48
C VAL A 12 -5.19 6.34 -1.42
N ASP A 13 -5.54 5.10 -1.16
CA ASP A 13 -6.91 4.64 -0.90
C ASP A 13 -6.95 3.75 0.34
N LEU A 14 -8.10 3.72 1.02
CA LEU A 14 -8.34 2.84 2.16
C LEU A 14 -9.42 1.85 1.76
N THR A 15 -9.05 0.56 1.74
CA THR A 15 -9.96 -0.51 1.37
C THR A 15 -10.25 -1.44 2.55
N VAL A 16 -11.44 -2.01 2.53
CA VAL A 16 -11.89 -3.07 3.42
C VAL A 16 -12.54 -4.15 2.57
N GLU A 17 -12.05 -5.37 2.70
CA GLU A 17 -12.63 -6.54 2.04
C GLU A 17 -13.51 -7.30 3.05
N GLU A 18 -14.59 -7.95 2.58
CA GLU A 18 -15.46 -8.73 3.46
C GLU A 18 -14.65 -9.81 4.20
N GLY A 19 -14.69 -9.77 5.54
CA GLY A 19 -13.95 -10.70 6.39
C GLY A 19 -12.45 -10.42 6.51
N GLN A 20 -11.96 -9.30 5.99
CA GLN A 20 -10.54 -8.92 6.02
C GLN A 20 -10.28 -7.63 6.79
N ARG A 21 -9.00 -7.43 7.15
CA ARG A 21 -8.53 -6.25 7.90
C ARG A 21 -8.39 -5.04 6.99
N LEU A 22 -8.44 -3.85 7.61
CA LEU A 22 -8.24 -2.58 6.91
C LEU A 22 -6.86 -2.53 6.24
N LYS A 23 -6.84 -2.09 4.98
CA LYS A 23 -5.62 -1.93 4.21
C LYS A 23 -5.57 -0.57 3.57
N VAL A 24 -4.44 0.11 3.71
CA VAL A 24 -4.14 1.29 2.90
C VAL A 24 -3.46 0.80 1.63
N ILE A 25 -4.00 1.14 0.48
CA ILE A 25 -3.38 0.92 -0.83
C ILE A 25 -2.77 2.23 -1.28
N TYR A 26 -1.55 2.20 -1.79
CA TYR A 26 -0.97 3.39 -2.41
C TYR A 26 -0.27 3.07 -3.72
N GLY A 27 -0.46 3.97 -4.68
CA GLY A 27 0.28 3.99 -5.94
C GLY A 27 1.54 4.83 -5.80
N SER A 28 2.63 4.36 -6.38
CA SER A 28 3.91 5.07 -6.49
C SER A 28 4.43 5.02 -7.93
N SER A 29 5.55 5.68 -8.20
CA SER A 29 6.24 5.52 -9.50
C SER A 29 6.86 4.14 -9.69
N ALA A 30 6.97 3.32 -8.63
CA ALA A 30 7.52 1.97 -8.67
C ALA A 30 6.44 0.89 -8.80
N GLY A 31 5.15 1.22 -8.60
CA GLY A 31 4.05 0.25 -8.66
C GLY A 31 2.94 0.53 -7.66
N PHE A 32 2.24 -0.53 -7.26
CA PHE A 32 1.17 -0.51 -6.26
C PHE A 32 1.55 -1.33 -5.05
N HIS A 33 1.29 -0.76 -3.88
CA HIS A 33 1.69 -1.32 -2.59
C HIS A 33 0.50 -1.27 -1.63
N ALA A 34 0.51 -2.14 -0.63
CA ALA A 34 -0.46 -2.16 0.43
C ALA A 34 0.21 -2.11 1.80
N ILE A 35 -0.52 -1.57 2.77
CA ILE A 35 -0.16 -1.52 4.18
C ILE A 35 -1.32 -2.13 4.96
N ASP A 36 -1.05 -3.19 5.72
CA ASP A 36 -1.98 -3.68 6.73
C ASP A 36 -1.99 -2.70 7.91
N VAL A 37 -3.14 -2.09 8.21
CA VAL A 37 -3.23 -0.98 9.17
C VAL A 37 -3.01 -1.45 10.62
N ASP A 38 -3.32 -2.70 10.93
CA ASP A 38 -3.17 -3.26 12.27
C ASP A 38 -1.70 -3.55 12.60
N SER A 39 -0.94 -4.05 11.61
CA SER A 39 0.46 -4.46 11.78
C SER A 39 1.48 -3.45 11.28
N GLY A 40 1.08 -2.53 10.40
CA GLY A 40 1.97 -1.61 9.69
C GLY A 40 2.83 -2.27 8.60
N ASN A 41 2.61 -3.55 8.32
CA ASN A 41 3.38 -4.29 7.32
C ASN A 41 3.09 -3.78 5.92
N ASN A 42 4.16 -3.48 5.18
CA ASN A 42 4.12 -3.06 3.78
C ASN A 42 4.39 -4.25 2.85
N TYR A 43 3.67 -4.35 1.74
CA TYR A 43 3.90 -5.37 0.71
C TYR A 43 3.55 -4.85 -0.68
N ASP A 44 4.26 -5.40 -1.66
CA ASP A 44 4.04 -5.09 -3.06
C ASP A 44 2.84 -5.88 -3.59
N ILE A 45 1.89 -5.17 -4.20
CA ILE A 45 0.74 -5.76 -4.90
C ILE A 45 1.11 -6.00 -6.36
N TYR A 46 1.78 -5.02 -6.96
CA TYR A 46 2.20 -5.08 -8.34
C TYR A 46 3.41 -4.17 -8.56
N ILE A 47 4.50 -4.75 -9.04
CA ILE A 47 5.68 -4.02 -9.52
C ILE A 47 5.76 -4.27 -11.04
N PRO A 48 5.69 -3.22 -11.87
CA PRO A 48 5.92 -3.37 -13.30
C PRO A 48 7.31 -3.96 -13.53
N VAL A 49 7.35 -5.05 -14.26
CA VAL A 49 8.56 -5.51 -14.95
C VAL A 49 8.40 -5.08 -16.41
N HIS A 50 9.50 -4.68 -17.05
CA HIS A 50 9.65 -4.11 -18.40
C HIS A 50 9.68 -2.57 -18.46
#